data_AF-A0A1G4JHK4-F1
#
_entry.id   AF-A0A1G4JHK4-F1
#
_cell.length_a   1.000
_cell.length_b   1.000
_cell.length_c   1.000
_cell.angle_alpha   90.00
_cell.angle_beta   90.00
_cell.angle_gamma   90.00
#
_symmetry.space_group_name_H-M   'P 1'
#
loop_
_entity.id
_entity.type
_entity.pdbx_description
1 polymer ?
#
loop_
_entity_poly.entity_id
_entity_poly.type
_entity_poly.pdbx_seq_one_letter_code
_entity_poly.pdbx_strand_id
1 'polypeptide(L)'
;MSQTESQDRSELYKSAVAFLVDTSVSDAPLTKKIEFLQSKGLTQDEIDKALKEAKERPRESSSESPGVKVKPEETYERANEHHHLQYEALPPPLPQRDWKDYFVMATASVGLCYGVYQLAKRYVVPNLLPESHSKLEQDKKQILEQFDRMEQLLDTIETEHNASVKKENDKFQELDQVVVELQTAVESSTRARDKLEDDVRIMRLEIEGIQKNVDTFITENSSNPAVRKLNEEILSLKTLLKTSDFMKVSETPSDHNKSPLPGAEVIPSASEILAKMNLPKRGEVADQPAWKKARDAAAKTNDKNIPEWQKTTAENTSAPIPEWQKAMLNAESPSPEVES
;
A
#
# COMPACT_ATOMS: atom_id res chain seq x y z
N MET A 1 -20.66 -3.88 -39.05
CA MET A 1 -19.96 -2.93 -38.16
C MET A 1 -18.99 -3.62 -37.21
N SER A 2 -19.08 -4.94 -36.96
CA SER A 2 -18.18 -5.68 -36.04
C SER A 2 -16.76 -5.97 -36.55
N GLN A 3 -16.50 -5.89 -37.86
CA GLN A 3 -15.14 -6.10 -38.39
C GLN A 3 -14.20 -4.92 -38.12
N THR A 4 -14.71 -3.69 -38.10
CA THR A 4 -13.92 -2.48 -37.87
C THR A 4 -13.40 -2.42 -36.43
N GLU A 5 -14.23 -2.69 -35.43
CA GLU A 5 -13.80 -2.73 -34.02
C GLU A 5 -12.72 -3.79 -33.75
N SER A 6 -12.78 -4.93 -34.45
CA SER A 6 -11.77 -5.99 -34.34
C SER A 6 -10.44 -5.58 -34.98
N GLN A 7 -10.47 -4.80 -36.06
CA GLN A 7 -9.29 -4.25 -36.70
C GLN A 7 -8.64 -3.17 -35.83
N ASP A 8 -9.43 -2.24 -35.29
CA ASP A 8 -8.96 -1.18 -34.40
C ASP A 8 -8.31 -1.75 -33.12
N ARG A 9 -8.92 -2.81 -32.53
CA ARG A 9 -8.35 -3.56 -31.40
C ARG A 9 -7.00 -4.21 -31.74
N SER A 10 -6.88 -4.82 -32.93
CA SER A 10 -5.62 -5.44 -33.37
C SER A 10 -4.52 -4.39 -33.60
N GLU A 11 -4.87 -3.21 -34.08
CA GLU A 11 -3.93 -2.10 -34.29
C GLU A 11 -3.42 -1.52 -32.97
N LEU A 12 -4.31 -1.35 -31.97
CA LEU A 12 -3.93 -0.97 -30.61
C LEU A 12 -2.98 -1.99 -29.96
N TYR A 13 -3.26 -3.28 -30.12
CA TYR A 13 -2.39 -4.35 -29.63
C TYR A 13 -1.00 -4.33 -30.31
N LYS A 14 -0.94 -4.16 -31.64
CA LYS A 14 0.34 -4.03 -32.37
C LYS A 14 1.13 -2.80 -31.92
N SER A 15 0.46 -1.68 -31.67
CA SER A 15 1.09 -0.46 -31.15
C SER A 15 1.65 -0.67 -29.74
N ALA A 16 0.95 -1.43 -28.88
CA ALA A 16 1.42 -1.79 -27.56
C ALA A 16 2.68 -2.68 -27.59
N VAL A 17 2.71 -3.69 -28.46
CA VAL A 17 3.91 -4.53 -28.65
C VAL A 17 5.09 -3.71 -29.16
N ALA A 18 4.86 -2.81 -30.12
CA ALA A 18 5.91 -1.91 -30.63
C ALA A 18 6.45 -0.96 -29.56
N PHE A 19 5.58 -0.40 -28.71
CA PHE A 19 5.96 0.45 -27.57
C PHE A 19 6.78 -0.30 -26.51
N LEU A 20 6.46 -1.57 -26.26
CA LEU A 20 7.17 -2.41 -25.29
C LEU A 20 8.55 -2.89 -25.78
N VAL A 21 8.77 -2.93 -27.10
CA VAL A 21 10.04 -3.30 -27.73
C VAL A 21 10.99 -2.09 -27.91
N ASP A 22 10.48 -0.85 -27.83
CA ASP A 22 11.28 0.36 -27.95
C ASP A 22 12.29 0.52 -26.79
N THR A 23 13.56 0.76 -27.13
CA THR A 23 14.66 0.98 -26.18
C THR A 23 14.49 2.23 -25.34
N SER A 24 13.70 3.20 -25.80
CA SER A 24 13.40 4.42 -25.03
C SER A 24 12.43 4.16 -23.87
N VAL A 25 11.71 3.03 -23.93
CA VAL A 25 10.69 2.62 -22.97
C VAL A 25 11.19 1.44 -22.13
N SER A 26 12.27 0.75 -22.52
CA SER A 26 12.82 -0.39 -21.79
C SER A 26 13.23 -0.04 -20.35
N ASP A 27 13.79 1.16 -20.14
CA ASP A 27 14.29 1.63 -18.84
C ASP A 27 13.20 2.10 -17.87
N ALA A 28 11.97 2.34 -18.36
CA ALA A 28 10.86 2.73 -17.50
C ALA A 28 10.41 1.57 -16.58
N PRO A 29 9.96 1.84 -15.33
CA PRO A 29 9.39 0.83 -14.45
C PRO A 29 8.18 0.11 -15.07
N LEU A 30 8.06 -1.20 -14.87
CA LEU A 30 6.99 -2.04 -15.44
C LEU A 30 5.58 -1.49 -15.13
N THR A 31 5.38 -0.99 -13.91
CA THR A 31 4.12 -0.36 -13.46
C THR A 31 3.71 0.80 -14.36
N LYS A 32 4.66 1.64 -14.80
CA LYS A 32 4.38 2.79 -15.67
C LYS A 32 4.03 2.36 -17.10
N LYS A 33 4.61 1.27 -17.59
CA LYS A 33 4.27 0.69 -18.89
C LYS A 33 2.85 0.13 -18.88
N ILE A 34 2.46 -0.56 -17.81
CA ILE A 34 1.11 -1.11 -17.64
C ILE A 34 0.08 0.03 -17.55
N GLU A 35 0.31 1.04 -16.71
CA GLU A 35 -0.57 2.22 -16.60
C GLU A 35 -0.74 2.94 -17.94
N PHE A 36 0.34 3.10 -18.72
CA PHE A 36 0.26 3.72 -20.05
C PHE A 36 -0.58 2.88 -21.03
N LEU A 37 -0.39 1.57 -21.06
CA LEU A 37 -1.16 0.68 -21.93
C LEU A 37 -2.65 0.60 -21.52
N GLN A 38 -2.94 0.65 -20.21
CA GLN A 38 -4.32 0.77 -19.70
C GLN A 38 -4.95 2.11 -20.11
N SER A 39 -4.19 3.22 -20.03
CA SER A 39 -4.68 4.54 -20.47
C SER A 39 -4.95 4.61 -21.99
N LYS A 40 -4.33 3.71 -22.77
CA LYS A 40 -4.57 3.54 -24.21
C LYS A 40 -5.79 2.65 -24.53
N GLY A 41 -6.47 2.13 -23.50
CA GLY A 41 -7.69 1.33 -23.63
C GLY A 41 -7.45 -0.17 -23.81
N LEU A 42 -6.25 -0.67 -23.52
CA LEU A 42 -6.00 -2.11 -23.48
C LEU A 42 -6.47 -2.72 -22.16
N THR A 43 -7.06 -3.91 -22.25
CA THR A 43 -7.42 -4.70 -21.08
C THR A 43 -6.20 -5.38 -20.47
N GLN A 44 -6.27 -5.73 -19.18
CA GLN A 44 -5.16 -6.37 -18.47
C GLN A 44 -4.68 -7.66 -19.16
N ASP A 45 -5.60 -8.47 -19.67
CA ASP A 45 -5.30 -9.71 -20.41
C ASP A 45 -4.57 -9.45 -21.75
N GLU A 46 -4.89 -8.35 -22.44
CA GLU A 46 -4.21 -7.95 -23.68
C GLU A 46 -2.81 -7.40 -23.38
N ILE A 47 -2.65 -6.68 -22.27
CA ILE A 47 -1.36 -6.16 -21.80
C ILE A 47 -0.40 -7.29 -21.45
N ASP A 48 -0.86 -8.31 -20.73
CA ASP A 48 -0.03 -9.45 -20.35
C ASP A 48 0.43 -10.26 -21.57
N LYS A 49 -0.44 -10.41 -22.58
CA LYS A 49 -0.09 -11.03 -23.87
C LYS A 49 0.94 -10.21 -24.63
N ALA A 50 0.76 -8.89 -24.71
CA ALA A 50 1.69 -7.99 -25.38
C ALA A 50 3.06 -7.95 -24.68
N LEU A 51 3.09 -8.00 -23.35
CA LEU A 51 4.31 -8.05 -22.54
C LEU A 51 5.06 -9.37 -22.74
N LYS A 52 4.34 -10.49 -22.81
CA LYS A 52 4.91 -11.79 -23.14
C LYS A 52 5.49 -11.80 -24.57
N GLU A 53 4.75 -11.28 -25.54
CA GLU A 53 5.18 -11.21 -26.94
C GLU A 53 6.39 -10.28 -27.14
N ALA A 54 6.42 -9.13 -26.48
CA ALA A 54 7.57 -8.22 -26.50
C ALA A 54 8.82 -8.84 -25.85
N LYS A 55 8.64 -9.66 -24.79
CA LYS A 55 9.71 -10.40 -24.13
C LYS A 55 10.20 -11.60 -24.96
N GLU A 56 9.36 -12.16 -25.82
CA GLU A 56 9.72 -13.22 -26.78
C GLU A 56 10.33 -12.67 -28.08
N ARG A 57 10.15 -11.37 -28.38
CA ARG A 57 10.75 -10.65 -29.52
C ARG A 57 11.92 -9.70 -29.20
N PRO A 58 12.86 -9.94 -28.26
CA PRO A 58 14.02 -9.08 -28.13
C PRO A 58 15.02 -9.46 -29.23
N ARG A 59 15.13 -8.60 -30.25
CA ARG A 59 16.10 -8.62 -31.38
C ARG A 59 15.70 -9.46 -32.60
N GLU A 60 14.75 -8.95 -33.35
CA GLU A 60 14.93 -8.88 -34.81
C GLU A 60 15.12 -7.41 -35.17
N SER A 61 16.37 -6.98 -35.13
CA SER A 61 16.80 -5.76 -35.79
C SER A 61 16.46 -5.87 -37.27
N SER A 62 15.69 -4.88 -37.74
CA SER A 62 15.68 -4.38 -39.11
C SER A 62 16.90 -4.83 -39.94
N SER A 63 16.68 -5.74 -40.89
CA SER A 63 17.52 -5.85 -42.08
C SER A 63 16.67 -6.18 -43.30
N GLU A 64 16.92 -5.36 -44.30
CA GLU A 64 16.45 -5.38 -45.68
C GLU A 64 16.22 -6.79 -46.27
N SER A 65 15.09 -6.98 -46.95
CA SER A 65 15.06 -7.83 -48.15
C SER A 65 16.03 -7.23 -49.18
N PRO A 66 16.83 -8.01 -49.95
CA PRO A 66 16.32 -9.13 -50.75
C PRO A 66 17.27 -10.34 -50.82
N GLY A 67 16.80 -11.48 -51.35
CA GLY A 67 17.73 -12.44 -51.97
C GLY A 67 17.39 -13.91 -51.82
N VAL A 68 16.81 -14.43 -52.89
CA VAL A 68 16.81 -15.83 -53.36
C VAL A 68 18.06 -16.62 -52.91
N LYS A 69 17.84 -17.79 -52.28
CA LYS A 69 18.91 -18.79 -52.05
C LYS A 69 18.95 -19.81 -53.19
N VAL A 70 19.99 -19.69 -54.00
CA VAL A 70 20.47 -20.70 -54.95
C VAL A 70 21.42 -21.66 -54.21
N LYS A 71 21.33 -22.94 -54.58
CA LYS A 71 22.11 -24.10 -54.13
C LYS A 71 23.55 -24.07 -54.71
N PRO A 72 24.60 -24.47 -53.98
CA PRO A 72 25.93 -24.64 -54.58
C PRO A 72 26.12 -26.10 -55.03
N GLU A 73 26.67 -26.29 -56.23
CA GLU A 73 27.21 -27.57 -56.69
C GLU A 73 28.55 -27.31 -57.38
N GLU A 74 29.53 -28.14 -57.03
CA GLU A 74 30.94 -27.96 -57.32
C GLU A 74 31.33 -28.35 -58.75
N THR A 75 32.27 -27.58 -59.27
CA THR A 75 33.02 -27.69 -60.52
C THR A 75 33.91 -28.94 -60.58
N TYR A 76 33.90 -29.67 -61.70
CA TYR A 76 35.11 -30.21 -62.33
C TYR A 76 34.96 -30.27 -63.86
N GLU A 77 35.90 -29.62 -64.55
CA GLU A 77 36.10 -29.69 -66.00
C GLU A 77 36.67 -31.05 -66.45
N ARG A 78 36.29 -31.51 -67.66
CA ARG A 78 37.29 -31.90 -68.68
C ARG A 78 36.69 -32.02 -70.09
N ALA A 79 37.26 -31.26 -71.01
CA ALA A 79 37.12 -31.40 -72.45
C ALA A 79 37.66 -32.75 -72.96
N ASN A 80 36.97 -33.39 -73.92
CA ASN A 80 37.52 -33.61 -75.26
C ASN A 80 36.47 -34.26 -76.19
N GLU A 81 36.23 -33.63 -77.34
CA GLU A 81 35.52 -34.19 -78.49
C GLU A 81 36.36 -35.29 -79.15
N HIS A 82 35.77 -36.48 -79.40
CA HIS A 82 36.27 -37.43 -80.39
C HIS A 82 35.12 -38.24 -81.00
N HIS A 83 34.94 -38.08 -82.31
CA HIS A 83 33.90 -38.64 -83.17
C HIS A 83 34.21 -40.07 -83.62
N HIS A 84 33.65 -41.16 -83.06
CA HIS A 84 33.83 -42.49 -83.70
C HIS A 84 32.64 -43.45 -83.54
N LEU A 85 31.84 -43.53 -84.61
CA LEU A 85 31.19 -44.71 -85.22
C LEU A 85 30.14 -45.54 -84.43
N GLN A 86 28.94 -45.56 -85.03
CA GLN A 86 27.77 -46.39 -84.71
C GLN A 86 28.07 -47.90 -84.83
N TYR A 87 27.63 -48.67 -83.83
CA TYR A 87 27.37 -50.11 -83.95
C TYR A 87 26.00 -50.39 -83.32
N GLU A 88 25.01 -50.67 -84.17
CA GLU A 88 23.66 -51.08 -83.78
C GLU A 88 23.74 -52.54 -83.28
N ALA A 89 23.76 -52.74 -81.96
CA ALA A 89 23.66 -54.05 -81.33
C ALA A 89 22.19 -54.41 -81.13
N LEU A 90 21.68 -55.35 -81.93
CA LEU A 90 20.34 -55.90 -81.80
C LEU A 90 20.17 -56.52 -80.38
N PRO A 91 19.23 -56.05 -79.54
CA PRO A 91 19.08 -56.59 -78.19
C PRO A 91 18.54 -58.04 -78.23
N PRO A 92 19.10 -58.97 -77.44
CA PRO A 92 18.64 -60.36 -77.41
C PRO A 92 17.18 -60.46 -76.93
N PRO A 93 16.41 -61.47 -77.40
CA PRO A 93 14.99 -61.61 -77.06
C PRO A 93 14.78 -61.81 -75.56
N LEU A 94 13.81 -61.08 -75.00
CA LEU A 94 13.45 -61.14 -73.58
C LEU A 94 12.91 -62.54 -73.23
N PRO A 95 13.37 -63.16 -72.13
CA PRO A 95 12.86 -64.46 -71.68
C PRO A 95 11.37 -64.37 -71.35
N GLN A 96 10.60 -65.38 -71.75
CA GLN A 96 9.16 -65.46 -71.52
C GLN A 96 8.90 -65.59 -70.00
N ARG A 97 8.10 -64.68 -69.45
CA ARG A 97 7.72 -64.66 -68.03
C ARG A 97 6.65 -65.73 -67.80
N ASP A 98 7.09 -66.92 -67.42
CA ASP A 98 6.18 -68.00 -67.06
C ASP A 98 5.40 -67.66 -65.78
N TRP A 99 4.14 -68.09 -65.68
CA TRP A 99 3.29 -67.96 -64.48
C TRP A 99 3.96 -68.47 -63.19
N LYS A 100 4.97 -69.33 -63.34
CA LYS A 100 5.83 -69.83 -62.27
C LYS A 100 6.67 -68.74 -61.62
N ASP A 101 7.16 -67.77 -62.39
CA ASP A 101 7.89 -66.63 -61.86
C ASP A 101 6.99 -65.72 -61.02
N TYR A 102 5.68 -65.64 -61.32
CA TYR A 102 4.72 -64.96 -60.47
C TYR A 102 4.50 -65.70 -59.15
N PHE A 103 4.47 -67.03 -59.16
CA PHE A 103 4.37 -67.82 -57.93
C PHE A 103 5.65 -67.72 -57.08
N VAL A 104 6.82 -67.77 -57.71
CA VAL A 104 8.11 -67.59 -57.03
C VAL A 104 8.23 -66.16 -56.50
N MET A 105 7.85 -65.15 -57.27
CA MET A 105 7.85 -63.75 -56.83
C MET A 105 6.84 -63.50 -55.71
N ALA A 106 5.65 -64.10 -55.77
CA ALA A 106 4.64 -64.00 -54.71
C ALA A 106 5.08 -64.70 -53.42
N THR A 107 5.68 -65.89 -53.53
CA THR A 107 6.17 -66.62 -52.35
C THR A 107 7.40 -65.94 -51.76
N ALA A 108 8.29 -65.41 -52.59
CA ALA A 108 9.45 -64.64 -52.17
C ALA A 108 9.04 -63.30 -51.52
N SER A 109 8.04 -62.60 -52.06
CA SER A 109 7.53 -61.36 -51.47
C SER A 109 6.81 -61.62 -50.15
N VAL A 110 6.03 -62.70 -50.03
CA VAL A 110 5.40 -63.13 -48.77
C VAL A 110 6.45 -63.52 -47.73
N GLY A 111 7.50 -64.25 -48.12
CA GLY A 111 8.61 -64.59 -47.23
C GLY A 111 9.39 -63.36 -46.76
N LEU A 112 9.64 -62.40 -47.64
CA LEU A 112 10.32 -61.15 -47.31
C LEU A 112 9.45 -60.26 -46.40
N CYS A 113 8.16 -60.11 -46.69
CA CYS A 113 7.20 -59.41 -45.84
C CYS A 113 7.10 -60.06 -44.45
N TYR A 114 7.06 -61.39 -44.37
CA TYR A 114 7.01 -62.11 -43.09
C TYR A 114 8.31 -61.94 -42.29
N GLY A 115 9.48 -61.95 -42.97
CA GLY A 115 10.77 -61.65 -42.36
C GLY A 115 10.84 -60.25 -41.75
N VAL A 116 10.40 -59.23 -42.50
CA VAL A 116 10.34 -57.84 -42.01
C VAL A 116 9.35 -57.69 -40.86
N TYR A 117 8.18 -58.35 -40.93
CA TYR A 117 7.19 -58.34 -39.85
C TYR A 117 7.73 -58.96 -38.55
N GLN A 118 8.42 -60.10 -38.63
CA GLN A 118 9.06 -60.73 -37.47
C GLN A 118 10.16 -59.84 -36.88
N LEU A 119 10.98 -59.22 -37.72
CA LEU A 119 12.03 -58.32 -37.26
C LEU A 119 11.44 -57.07 -36.59
N ALA A 120 10.37 -56.50 -37.17
CA ALA A 120 9.65 -55.39 -36.57
C ALA A 120 9.05 -55.77 -35.21
N LYS A 121 8.35 -56.90 -35.14
CA LYS A 121 7.70 -57.35 -33.90
C LYS A 121 8.69 -57.74 -32.80
N ARG A 122 9.83 -58.35 -33.15
CA ARG A 122 10.80 -58.86 -32.18
C ARG A 122 11.86 -57.84 -31.78
N TYR A 123 12.20 -56.88 -32.64
CA TYR A 123 13.30 -55.93 -32.40
C TYR A 123 12.88 -54.46 -32.42
N VAL A 124 11.86 -54.08 -33.19
CA VAL A 124 11.43 -52.66 -33.31
C VAL A 124 10.37 -52.33 -32.26
N VAL A 125 9.36 -53.17 -32.10
CA VAL A 125 8.27 -53.03 -31.11
C VAL A 125 8.80 -52.92 -29.66
N PRO A 126 9.66 -53.82 -29.15
CA PRO A 126 10.16 -53.70 -27.78
C PRO A 126 11.08 -52.49 -27.57
N ASN A 127 11.65 -51.91 -28.64
CA ASN A 127 12.51 -50.73 -28.56
C ASN A 127 11.76 -49.40 -28.78
N LEU A 128 10.53 -49.45 -29.32
CA LEU A 128 9.63 -48.30 -29.45
C LEU A 128 8.52 -48.24 -28.39
N LEU A 129 8.27 -49.34 -27.67
CA LEU A 129 7.35 -49.37 -26.52
C LEU A 129 7.98 -49.23 -25.11
N PRO A 130 9.20 -48.70 -24.90
CA PRO A 130 9.61 -48.26 -23.57
C PRO A 130 9.18 -46.79 -23.31
N GLU A 131 8.68 -46.55 -22.09
CA GLU A 131 8.52 -45.25 -21.39
C GLU A 131 7.32 -44.30 -21.66
N SER A 132 6.51 -44.44 -22.71
CA SER A 132 5.39 -43.49 -22.92
C SER A 132 4.29 -43.59 -21.85
N HIS A 133 3.99 -44.80 -21.36
CA HIS A 133 2.97 -45.00 -20.31
C HIS A 133 3.43 -44.54 -18.92
N SER A 134 4.73 -44.66 -18.59
CA SER A 134 5.25 -44.24 -17.28
C SER A 134 5.24 -42.71 -17.12
N LYS A 135 5.64 -42.00 -18.18
CA LYS A 135 5.62 -40.52 -18.19
C LYS A 135 4.20 -39.96 -18.14
N LEU A 136 3.25 -40.60 -18.82
CA LEU A 136 1.85 -40.18 -18.78
C LEU A 136 1.21 -40.43 -17.41
N GLU A 137 1.48 -41.54 -16.76
CA GLU A 137 1.00 -41.81 -15.39
C GLU A 137 1.66 -40.85 -14.37
N GLN A 138 2.94 -40.51 -14.56
CA GLN A 138 3.61 -39.47 -13.77
C GLN A 138 2.94 -38.11 -13.94
N ASP A 139 2.63 -37.71 -15.18
CA ASP A 139 1.99 -36.42 -15.48
C ASP A 139 0.56 -36.36 -14.91
N LYS A 140 -0.24 -37.42 -15.06
CA LYS A 140 -1.56 -37.52 -14.41
C LYS A 140 -1.46 -37.36 -12.90
N LYS A 141 -0.48 -38.00 -12.26
CA LYS A 141 -0.26 -37.87 -10.82
C LYS A 141 0.13 -36.45 -10.43
N GLN A 142 0.98 -35.79 -11.21
CA GLN A 142 1.35 -34.39 -10.98
C GLN A 142 0.15 -33.45 -11.15
N ILE A 143 -0.70 -33.68 -12.16
CA ILE A 143 -1.92 -32.91 -12.39
C ILE A 143 -2.89 -33.08 -11.22
N LEU A 144 -3.10 -34.29 -10.72
CA LEU A 144 -3.94 -34.54 -9.54
C LEU A 144 -3.39 -33.85 -8.29
N GLU A 145 -2.07 -33.91 -8.06
CA GLU A 145 -1.44 -33.22 -6.93
C GLU A 145 -1.57 -31.68 -7.04
N GLN A 146 -1.47 -31.14 -8.26
CA GLN A 146 -1.73 -29.71 -8.48
C GLN A 146 -3.21 -29.36 -8.27
N PHE A 147 -4.13 -30.26 -8.62
CA PHE A 147 -5.56 -30.06 -8.40
C PHE A 147 -5.88 -30.04 -6.90
N ASP A 148 -5.37 -31.00 -6.12
CA ASP A 148 -5.50 -31.02 -4.66
C ASP A 148 -4.92 -29.74 -4.03
N ARG A 149 -3.76 -29.28 -4.54
CA ARG A 149 -3.16 -28.01 -4.08
C ARG A 149 -4.03 -26.80 -4.44
N MET A 150 -4.66 -26.80 -5.60
CA MET A 150 -5.57 -25.74 -6.03
C MET A 150 -6.86 -25.74 -5.19
N GLU A 151 -7.42 -26.90 -4.87
CA GLU A 151 -8.57 -27.01 -3.96
C GLU A 151 -8.23 -26.50 -2.56
N GLN A 152 -7.06 -26.88 -2.03
CA GLN A 152 -6.60 -26.38 -0.73
C GLN A 152 -6.38 -24.87 -0.74
N LEU A 153 -5.81 -24.32 -1.82
CA LEU A 153 -5.62 -22.88 -1.96
C LEU A 153 -6.94 -22.14 -2.14
N LEU A 154 -7.93 -22.73 -2.83
CA LEU A 154 -9.26 -22.19 -2.95
C LEU A 154 -10.00 -22.16 -1.61
N ASP A 155 -9.94 -23.25 -0.83
CA ASP A 155 -10.49 -23.30 0.54
C ASP A 155 -9.79 -22.29 1.46
N THR A 156 -8.47 -22.13 1.32
CA THR A 156 -7.71 -21.11 2.04
C THR A 156 -8.15 -19.70 1.64
N ILE A 157 -8.32 -19.41 0.35
CA ILE A 157 -8.79 -18.10 -0.12
C ILE A 157 -10.22 -17.83 0.34
N GLU A 158 -11.11 -18.82 0.28
CA GLU A 158 -12.50 -18.66 0.72
C GLU A 158 -12.57 -18.42 2.24
N THR A 159 -11.79 -19.15 3.02
CA THR A 159 -11.72 -18.95 4.48
C THR A 159 -11.08 -17.60 4.84
N GLU A 160 -10.00 -17.19 4.15
CA GLU A 160 -9.37 -15.88 4.33
C GLU A 160 -10.31 -14.73 3.91
N HIS A 161 -11.02 -14.87 2.79
CA HIS A 161 -11.99 -13.89 2.31
C HIS A 161 -13.15 -13.75 3.31
N ASN A 162 -13.74 -14.85 3.75
CA ASN A 162 -14.80 -14.83 4.75
C ASN A 162 -14.32 -14.25 6.09
N ALA A 163 -13.09 -14.57 6.51
CA ALA A 163 -12.50 -13.99 7.70
C ALA A 163 -12.22 -12.48 7.56
N SER A 164 -11.80 -12.02 6.38
CA SER A 164 -11.58 -10.60 6.08
C SER A 164 -12.90 -9.83 6.07
N VAL A 165 -13.91 -10.33 5.37
CA VAL A 165 -15.26 -9.73 5.34
C VAL A 165 -15.84 -9.65 6.75
N LYS A 166 -15.66 -10.69 7.57
CA LYS A 166 -16.11 -10.67 8.97
C LYS A 166 -15.39 -9.59 9.79
N LYS A 167 -14.05 -9.49 9.68
CA LYS A 167 -13.27 -8.45 10.38
C LYS A 167 -13.68 -7.05 9.94
N GLU A 168 -13.93 -6.86 8.65
CA GLU A 168 -14.38 -5.60 8.09
C GLU A 168 -15.78 -5.23 8.63
N ASN A 169 -16.71 -6.18 8.65
CA ASN A 169 -18.04 -5.95 9.22
C ASN A 169 -18.00 -5.65 10.73
N ASP A 170 -17.15 -6.35 11.49
CA ASP A 170 -16.94 -6.07 12.91
C ASP A 170 -16.37 -4.65 13.11
N LYS A 171 -15.48 -4.20 12.22
CA LYS A 171 -14.96 -2.83 12.22
C LYS A 171 -16.01 -1.80 11.86
N PHE A 172 -16.88 -2.06 10.88
CA PHE A 172 -18.02 -1.19 10.58
C PHE A 172 -18.97 -1.08 11.77
N GLN A 173 -19.24 -2.17 12.48
CA GLN A 173 -20.05 -2.15 13.69
C GLN A 173 -19.41 -1.32 14.83
N GLU A 174 -18.09 -1.43 15.00
CA GLU A 174 -17.34 -0.60 15.96
C GLU A 174 -17.39 0.88 15.56
N LEU A 175 -17.24 1.20 14.27
CA LEU A 175 -17.36 2.56 13.75
C LEU A 175 -18.78 3.12 13.95
N ASP A 176 -19.83 2.36 13.67
CA ASP A 176 -21.21 2.77 13.93
C ASP A 176 -21.43 3.08 15.42
N GLN A 177 -20.86 2.28 16.32
CA GLN A 177 -20.94 2.53 17.76
C GLN A 177 -20.22 3.82 18.16
N VAL A 178 -19.01 4.07 17.61
CA VAL A 178 -18.27 5.31 17.86
C VAL A 178 -19.02 6.52 17.31
N VAL A 179 -19.69 6.40 16.16
CA VAL A 179 -20.51 7.48 15.59
C VAL A 179 -21.68 7.81 16.52
N VAL A 180 -22.38 6.80 17.05
CA VAL A 180 -23.47 7.01 18.03
C VAL A 180 -22.96 7.63 19.32
N GLU A 181 -21.81 7.18 19.82
CA GLU A 181 -21.17 7.77 21.01
C GLU A 181 -20.77 9.22 20.77
N LEU A 182 -20.20 9.54 19.60
CA LEU A 182 -19.82 10.89 19.22
C LEU A 182 -21.06 11.79 19.08
N GLN A 183 -22.13 11.30 18.45
CA GLN A 183 -23.41 12.02 18.40
C GLN A 183 -23.93 12.31 19.81
N THR A 184 -23.92 11.31 20.69
CA THR A 184 -24.36 11.46 22.09
C THR A 184 -23.48 12.45 22.86
N ALA A 185 -22.16 12.40 22.66
CA ALA A 185 -21.21 13.31 23.28
C ALA A 185 -21.43 14.75 22.79
N VAL A 186 -21.66 14.96 21.49
CA VAL A 186 -21.98 16.27 20.92
C VAL A 186 -23.31 16.78 21.47
N GLU A 187 -24.37 15.98 21.49
CA GLU A 187 -25.65 16.36 22.08
C GLU A 187 -25.53 16.72 23.57
N SER A 188 -24.74 15.96 24.33
CA SER A 188 -24.46 16.26 25.73
C SER A 188 -23.66 17.54 25.93
N SER A 189 -22.71 17.83 25.03
CA SER A 189 -21.88 19.04 25.03
C SER A 189 -22.72 20.27 24.70
N THR A 190 -23.62 20.17 23.72
CA THR A 190 -24.59 21.23 23.38
C THR A 190 -25.51 21.49 24.57
N ARG A 191 -26.11 20.45 25.17
CA ARG A 191 -26.94 20.61 26.38
C ARG A 191 -26.19 21.22 27.56
N ALA A 192 -24.92 20.86 27.75
CA ALA A 192 -24.09 21.43 28.80
C ALA A 192 -23.79 22.92 28.53
N ARG A 193 -23.58 23.30 27.26
CA ARG A 193 -23.43 24.69 26.83
C ARG A 193 -24.70 25.49 27.07
N ASP A 194 -25.87 24.97 26.69
CA ASP A 194 -27.15 25.64 26.91
C ASP A 194 -27.39 25.90 28.40
N LYS A 195 -27.12 24.89 29.25
CA LYS A 195 -27.18 25.05 30.72
C LYS A 195 -26.21 26.09 31.25
N LEU A 196 -24.96 26.11 30.76
CA LEU A 196 -24.00 27.13 31.14
C LEU A 196 -24.46 28.53 30.73
N GLU A 197 -25.09 28.67 29.55
CA GLU A 197 -25.65 29.96 29.13
C GLU A 197 -26.79 30.40 30.07
N ASP A 198 -27.68 29.47 30.43
CA ASP A 198 -28.76 29.73 31.39
C ASP A 198 -28.21 30.10 32.79
N ASP A 199 -27.22 29.36 33.29
CA ASP A 199 -26.55 29.64 34.57
C ASP A 199 -25.84 31.00 34.55
N VAL A 200 -25.19 31.37 33.43
CA VAL A 200 -24.57 32.69 33.25
C VAL A 200 -25.63 33.79 33.22
N ARG A 201 -26.78 33.54 32.58
CA ARG A 201 -27.90 34.49 32.57
C ARG A 201 -28.47 34.69 33.97
N ILE A 202 -28.64 33.61 34.73
CA ILE A 202 -29.10 33.65 36.13
C ILE A 202 -28.07 34.38 37.00
N MET A 203 -26.79 34.03 36.90
CA MET A 203 -25.70 34.67 37.64
C MET A 203 -25.64 36.16 37.37
N ARG A 204 -25.84 36.59 36.11
CA ARG A 204 -25.93 38.02 35.78
C ARG A 204 -27.09 38.70 36.51
N LEU A 205 -28.27 38.08 36.54
CA LEU A 205 -29.43 38.61 37.27
C LEU A 205 -29.18 38.66 38.78
N GLU A 206 -28.53 37.65 39.35
CA GLU A 206 -28.14 37.63 40.76
C GLU A 206 -27.10 38.71 41.07
N ILE A 207 -26.12 38.94 40.19
CA ILE A 207 -25.13 40.03 40.32
C ILE A 207 -25.83 41.39 40.28
N GLU A 208 -26.74 41.61 39.33
CA GLU A 208 -27.56 42.83 39.27
C GLU A 208 -28.43 42.99 40.53
N GLY A 209 -28.93 41.88 41.08
CA GLY A 209 -29.67 41.85 42.35
C GLY A 209 -28.80 42.17 43.57
N ILE A 210 -27.60 41.58 43.67
CA ILE A 210 -26.63 41.88 44.73
C ILE A 210 -26.20 43.35 44.62
N GLN A 211 -25.96 43.86 43.42
CA GLN A 211 -25.65 45.27 43.21
C GLN A 211 -26.77 46.17 43.76
N LYS A 212 -28.03 45.89 43.41
CA LYS A 212 -29.19 46.64 43.95
C LYS A 212 -29.30 46.51 45.46
N ASN A 213 -29.10 45.32 46.02
CA ASN A 213 -29.16 45.11 47.46
C ASN A 213 -28.03 45.82 48.20
N VAL A 214 -26.82 45.84 47.63
CA VAL A 214 -25.67 46.58 48.15
C VAL A 214 -25.92 48.09 48.08
N ASP A 215 -26.41 48.62 46.96
CA ASP A 215 -26.77 50.03 46.83
C ASP A 215 -27.88 50.43 47.82
N THR A 216 -28.90 49.58 47.97
CA THR A 216 -29.98 49.77 48.96
C THR A 216 -29.43 49.76 50.38
N PHE A 217 -28.59 48.77 50.74
CA PHE A 217 -27.96 48.69 52.05
C PHE A 217 -27.07 49.91 52.31
N ILE A 218 -26.30 50.38 51.33
CA ILE A 218 -25.47 51.58 51.46
C ILE A 218 -26.35 52.81 51.69
N THR A 219 -27.45 52.99 50.94
CA THR A 219 -28.34 54.15 51.09
C THR A 219 -29.08 54.13 52.44
N GLU A 220 -29.67 53.00 52.84
CA GLU A 220 -30.32 52.83 54.13
C GLU A 220 -29.33 53.05 55.28
N ASN A 221 -28.15 52.44 55.22
CA ASN A 221 -27.18 52.45 56.30
C ASN A 221 -26.33 53.74 56.35
N SER A 222 -26.15 54.45 55.23
CA SER A 222 -25.52 55.78 55.19
C SER A 222 -26.36 56.84 55.93
N SER A 223 -27.67 56.66 55.99
CA SER A 223 -28.57 57.50 56.79
C SER A 223 -28.60 57.10 58.27
N ASN A 224 -28.10 55.90 58.61
CA ASN A 224 -28.15 55.38 59.96
C ASN A 224 -27.13 56.10 60.86
N PRO A 225 -27.58 56.83 61.90
CA PRO A 225 -26.70 57.63 62.75
C PRO A 225 -25.67 56.77 63.49
N ALA A 226 -25.96 55.47 63.71
CA ALA A 226 -25.02 54.54 64.31
C ALA A 226 -23.77 54.33 63.45
N VAL A 227 -23.91 54.22 62.13
CA VAL A 227 -22.80 53.99 61.19
C VAL A 227 -22.00 55.26 60.93
N ARG A 228 -22.67 56.42 60.93
CA ARG A 228 -21.96 57.72 60.93
C ARG A 228 -21.12 57.90 62.17
N LYS A 229 -21.68 57.63 63.35
CA LYS A 229 -20.93 57.63 64.62
C LYS A 229 -19.79 56.63 64.59
N LEU A 230 -19.99 55.43 64.07
CA LEU A 230 -18.91 54.43 63.95
C LEU A 230 -17.82 54.86 62.98
N ASN A 231 -18.16 55.50 61.85
CA ASN A 231 -17.19 56.05 60.90
C ASN A 231 -16.45 57.26 61.50
N GLU A 232 -17.14 58.15 62.21
CA GLU A 232 -16.55 59.25 62.99
C GLU A 232 -15.64 58.72 64.11
N GLU A 233 -16.07 57.69 64.82
CA GLU A 233 -15.28 57.03 65.87
C GLU A 233 -14.05 56.35 65.27
N ILE A 234 -14.16 55.66 64.12
CA ILE A 234 -13.02 55.06 63.41
C ILE A 234 -12.08 56.14 62.88
N LEU A 235 -12.59 57.23 62.33
CA LEU A 235 -11.77 58.37 61.91
C LEU A 235 -11.08 59.01 63.11
N SER A 236 -11.78 59.15 64.24
CA SER A 236 -11.23 59.65 65.50
C SER A 236 -10.17 58.70 66.08
N LEU A 237 -10.41 57.39 65.97
CA LEU A 237 -9.51 56.34 66.42
C LEU A 237 -8.30 56.25 65.50
N LYS A 238 -8.47 56.50 64.20
CA LYS A 238 -7.39 56.62 63.23
C LYS A 238 -6.58 57.89 63.45
N THR A 239 -7.20 59.01 63.79
CA THR A 239 -6.45 60.21 64.19
C THR A 239 -5.73 59.99 65.50
N LEU A 240 -6.34 59.32 66.47
CA LEU A 240 -5.69 58.96 67.73
C LEU A 240 -4.57 57.95 67.50
N LEU A 241 -4.77 56.96 66.63
CA LEU A 241 -3.75 55.99 66.25
C LEU A 241 -2.59 56.70 65.56
N LYS A 242 -2.86 57.57 64.59
CA LYS A 242 -1.85 58.36 63.87
C LYS A 242 -1.13 59.36 64.79
N THR A 243 -1.82 59.94 65.77
CA THR A 243 -1.25 60.79 66.84
C THR A 243 -0.45 59.95 67.85
N SER A 244 -0.87 58.72 68.14
CA SER A 244 -0.19 57.80 69.05
C SER A 244 1.04 57.14 68.40
N ASP A 245 1.00 56.86 67.10
CA ASP A 245 2.14 56.41 66.31
C ASP A 245 3.16 57.55 66.14
N PHE A 246 2.71 58.81 66.10
CA PHE A 246 3.60 59.98 66.18
C PHE A 246 4.30 60.12 67.55
N MET A 247 3.71 59.58 68.62
CA MET A 247 4.34 59.47 69.96
C MET A 247 5.25 58.23 70.10
N LYS A 248 5.35 57.38 69.07
CA LYS A 248 6.24 56.22 69.03
C LYS A 248 7.43 56.46 68.10
N VAL A 249 8.09 57.61 68.27
CA VAL A 249 9.44 57.83 67.75
C VAL A 249 10.45 57.45 68.83
N SER A 250 10.84 56.19 68.83
CA SER A 250 12.18 55.72 69.22
C SER A 250 12.38 54.33 68.59
N GLU A 251 13.20 54.32 67.54
CA GLU A 251 14.18 53.30 67.07
C GLU A 251 13.78 51.80 67.10
N THR A 252 14.09 50.89 66.16
CA THR A 252 14.80 50.74 64.86
C THR A 252 14.41 49.34 64.29
N PRO A 253 14.82 48.89 63.07
CA PRO A 253 13.98 48.11 62.15
C PRO A 253 14.24 46.59 62.08
N SER A 254 13.25 45.82 61.58
CA SER A 254 13.48 44.58 60.82
C SER A 254 12.27 44.13 59.99
N ASP A 255 12.51 44.13 58.68
CA ASP A 255 12.09 43.24 57.59
C ASP A 255 10.73 42.49 57.60
N HIS A 256 9.85 43.00 56.73
CA HIS A 256 9.09 42.32 55.66
C HIS A 256 8.46 40.94 55.91
N ASN A 257 7.13 40.90 56.13
CA ASN A 257 6.04 40.65 55.14
C ASN A 257 5.71 39.13 54.99
N LYS A 258 4.45 38.66 54.94
CA LYS A 258 3.10 39.23 55.16
C LYS A 258 2.13 38.04 55.15
N SER A 259 1.08 38.11 55.98
CA SER A 259 -0.08 37.20 55.99
C SER A 259 -1.21 37.75 55.07
N PRO A 260 -2.48 37.28 55.10
CA PRO A 260 -3.19 36.66 53.97
C PRO A 260 -4.36 37.51 53.40
N LEU A 261 -4.82 37.19 52.17
CA LEU A 261 -6.12 37.63 51.61
C LEU A 261 -6.80 36.48 50.84
N PRO A 262 -8.15 36.38 50.84
CA PRO A 262 -8.89 35.31 50.17
C PRO A 262 -9.33 35.74 48.76
N GLY A 263 -9.08 34.92 47.75
CA GLY A 263 -9.57 35.15 46.40
C GLY A 263 -8.93 34.21 45.38
N ALA A 264 -9.76 33.36 44.78
CA ALA A 264 -9.57 32.72 43.47
C ALA A 264 -8.40 31.72 43.28
N GLU A 265 -8.23 30.71 44.13
CA GLU A 265 -7.53 29.48 43.72
C GLU A 265 -8.15 28.24 44.39
N VAL A 266 -9.11 27.61 43.71
CA VAL A 266 -9.48 26.21 43.96
C VAL A 266 -9.23 25.42 42.69
N ILE A 267 -7.97 25.37 42.29
CA ILE A 267 -7.45 24.29 41.47
C ILE A 267 -6.24 23.76 42.23
N PRO A 268 -6.31 22.57 42.86
CA PRO A 268 -5.13 22.02 43.49
C PRO A 268 -4.04 21.83 42.43
N SER A 269 -2.89 22.46 42.64
CA SER A 269 -1.72 22.30 41.78
C SER A 269 -1.32 20.81 41.78
N ALA A 270 -1.11 20.23 40.59
CA ALA A 270 -0.76 18.82 40.43
C ALA A 270 0.47 18.39 41.27
N SER A 271 1.34 19.34 41.60
CA SER A 271 2.50 19.15 42.48
C SER A 271 2.13 18.82 43.94
N GLU A 272 1.00 19.31 44.44
CA GLU A 272 0.53 19.05 45.81
C GLU A 272 -0.16 17.69 45.95
N ILE A 273 -0.85 17.23 44.89
CA ILE A 273 -1.47 15.90 44.84
C ILE A 273 -0.40 14.81 44.81
N LEU A 274 0.70 15.05 44.08
CA LEU A 274 1.86 14.16 44.04
C LEU A 274 2.64 14.13 45.36
N ALA A 275 2.71 15.25 46.09
CA ALA A 275 3.39 15.33 47.39
C ALA A 275 2.63 14.61 48.52
N LYS A 276 1.29 14.45 48.43
CA LYS A 276 0.49 13.71 49.42
C LYS A 276 0.43 12.21 49.19
N MET A 277 0.95 11.70 48.07
CA MET A 277 1.00 10.27 47.80
C MET A 277 2.31 9.70 48.37
N ASN A 278 2.21 9.05 49.53
CA ASN A 278 3.34 8.47 50.27
C ASN A 278 3.94 7.27 49.51
N LEU A 279 4.80 7.53 48.51
CA LEU A 279 5.61 6.52 47.84
C LEU A 279 6.95 6.32 48.59
N PRO A 280 7.41 5.08 48.81
CA PRO A 280 8.64 4.80 49.53
C PRO A 280 9.86 5.28 48.75
N LYS A 281 10.70 6.06 49.45
CA LYS A 281 11.98 6.59 49.01
C LYS A 281 13.02 5.46 48.87
N ARG A 282 13.56 5.22 47.68
CA ARG A 282 14.80 4.44 47.50
C ARG A 282 15.65 4.95 46.32
N GLY A 283 16.77 5.58 46.68
CA GLY A 283 18.09 5.44 46.04
C GLY A 283 18.31 6.06 44.67
N GLU A 284 19.14 7.12 44.64
CA GLU A 284 19.98 7.57 43.53
C GLU A 284 20.30 6.49 42.48
N VAL A 285 19.81 6.66 41.24
CA VAL A 285 20.63 6.84 40.02
C VAL A 285 19.77 7.61 39.01
N ALA A 286 20.33 8.64 38.39
CA ALA A 286 19.66 9.41 37.34
C ALA A 286 19.22 8.50 36.18
N ASP A 287 17.91 8.38 35.93
CA ASP A 287 17.38 7.66 34.77
C ASP A 287 16.49 8.59 33.95
N GLN A 288 16.84 8.74 32.67
CA GLN A 288 16.06 9.46 31.68
C GLN A 288 14.81 8.65 31.31
N PRO A 289 13.72 9.29 30.86
CA PRO A 289 12.46 8.61 30.57
C PRO A 289 12.62 7.52 29.50
N ALA A 290 11.85 6.44 29.63
CA ALA A 290 11.96 5.20 28.86
C ALA A 290 11.95 5.37 27.32
N TRP A 291 11.29 6.41 26.81
CA TRP A 291 11.28 6.74 25.38
C TRP A 291 12.68 7.12 24.85
N LYS A 292 13.55 7.64 25.71
CA LYS A 292 14.92 8.05 25.38
C LYS A 292 15.87 6.85 25.38
N LYS A 293 15.68 5.89 26.31
CA LYS A 293 16.40 4.60 26.35
C LYS A 293 16.17 3.77 25.09
N ALA A 294 14.94 3.76 24.55
CA ALA A 294 14.62 3.07 23.30
C ALA A 294 15.30 3.71 22.07
N ARG A 295 15.41 5.04 22.05
CA ARG A 295 16.04 5.80 20.96
C ARG A 295 17.57 5.70 20.97
N ASP A 296 18.19 5.75 22.15
CA ASP A 296 19.64 5.63 22.30
C ASP A 296 20.13 4.16 22.15
N ALA A 297 19.28 3.18 22.44
CA ALA A 297 19.56 1.76 22.15
C ALA A 297 19.56 1.46 20.64
N ALA A 298 18.72 2.14 19.86
CA ALA A 298 18.71 2.04 18.40
C ALA A 298 19.93 2.73 17.73
N ALA A 299 20.54 3.71 18.41
CA ALA A 299 21.69 4.46 17.88
C ALA A 299 23.06 3.78 18.12
N LYS A 300 23.12 2.68 18.90
CA LYS A 300 24.39 2.02 19.29
C LYS A 300 24.60 0.60 18.75
N THR A 301 23.70 0.07 17.93
CA THR A 301 23.88 -1.26 17.33
C THR A 301 24.61 -1.17 15.99
N ASN A 302 25.90 -1.50 16.08
CA ASN A 302 26.85 -1.82 15.02
C ASN A 302 26.26 -2.73 13.91
N ASP A 303 26.01 -2.14 12.74
CA ASP A 303 26.16 -2.57 11.32
C ASP A 303 25.95 -4.02 10.82
N LYS A 304 25.51 -5.02 11.61
CA LYS A 304 25.47 -6.42 11.12
C LYS A 304 24.14 -7.14 11.03
N ASN A 305 23.00 -6.49 11.34
CA ASN A 305 21.70 -7.16 11.17
C ASN A 305 20.54 -6.18 10.97
N ILE A 306 20.52 -5.49 9.83
CA ILE A 306 19.36 -4.69 9.39
C ILE A 306 18.73 -5.40 8.17
N PRO A 307 17.46 -5.83 8.25
CA PRO A 307 16.72 -6.39 7.12
C PRO A 307 16.57 -5.37 5.97
N GLU A 308 16.63 -5.84 4.71
CA GLU A 308 16.68 -4.98 3.52
C GLU A 308 15.51 -3.99 3.39
N TRP A 309 14.32 -4.35 3.86
CA TRP A 309 13.15 -3.47 3.80
C TRP A 309 13.32 -2.16 4.61
N GLN A 310 14.25 -2.13 5.56
CA GLN A 310 14.48 -0.97 6.43
C GLN A 310 15.54 -0.01 5.85
N LYS A 311 16.37 -0.47 4.89
CA LYS A 311 17.39 0.38 4.25
C LYS A 311 16.81 1.28 3.16
N THR A 312 15.75 0.85 2.49
CA THR A 312 15.09 1.62 1.42
C THR A 312 14.35 2.87 1.91
N THR A 313 14.06 2.95 3.21
CA THR A 313 13.36 4.10 3.82
C THR A 313 14.34 5.20 4.26
N ALA A 314 15.60 4.85 4.54
CA ALA A 314 16.60 5.81 5.03
C ALA A 314 17.30 6.59 3.89
N GLU A 315 17.38 6.04 2.67
CA GLU A 315 17.97 6.74 1.53
C GLU A 315 16.97 7.62 0.75
N ASN A 316 15.66 7.49 1.02
CA ASN A 316 14.62 8.19 0.26
C ASN A 316 14.02 9.38 1.03
N THR A 317 14.86 10.22 1.62
CA THR A 317 14.48 11.56 2.10
C THR A 317 14.34 12.54 0.93
N SER A 318 13.39 12.28 0.02
CA SER A 318 12.70 13.32 -0.78
C SER A 318 11.56 12.68 -1.59
N ALA A 319 10.53 12.17 -0.93
CA ALA A 319 9.28 11.80 -1.61
C ALA A 319 8.40 13.06 -1.73
N PRO A 320 7.98 13.48 -2.94
CA PRO A 320 7.02 14.57 -3.10
C PRO A 320 5.67 14.17 -2.49
N ILE A 321 5.06 15.12 -1.78
CA ILE A 321 3.75 14.98 -1.13
C ILE A 321 2.74 14.36 -2.13
N PRO A 322 2.08 13.24 -1.77
CA PRO A 322 1.08 12.60 -2.61
C PRO A 322 -0.02 13.56 -3.06
N GLU A 323 -0.47 13.43 -4.31
CA GLU A 323 -1.48 14.31 -4.93
C GLU A 323 -2.78 14.42 -4.13
N TRP A 324 -3.22 13.34 -3.46
CA TRP A 324 -4.41 13.35 -2.60
C TRP A 324 -4.24 14.24 -1.36
N GLN A 325 -3.02 14.34 -0.83
CA GLN A 325 -2.72 15.17 0.33
C GLN A 325 -2.63 16.65 -0.06
N LYS A 326 -2.20 16.95 -1.29
CA LYS A 326 -2.30 18.31 -1.86
C LYS A 326 -3.74 18.72 -2.14
N ALA A 327 -4.57 17.80 -2.63
CA ALA A 327 -5.98 18.06 -2.91
C ALA A 327 -6.77 18.42 -1.64
N MET A 328 -6.48 17.77 -0.50
CA MET A 328 -7.08 18.13 0.79
C MET A 328 -6.63 19.50 1.30
N LEU A 329 -5.33 19.82 1.23
CA LEU A 329 -4.86 21.14 1.67
C LEU A 329 -5.43 22.29 0.81
N ASN A 330 -5.65 22.05 -0.48
CA ASN A 330 -6.21 23.04 -1.39
C ASN A 330 -7.74 23.18 -1.22
N ALA A 331 -8.42 22.13 -0.75
CA ALA A 331 -9.86 22.16 -0.46
C ALA A 331 -10.19 22.86 0.88
N GLU A 332 -9.22 22.99 1.79
CA GLU A 332 -9.44 23.62 3.11
C GLU A 332 -9.23 25.15 3.11
N SER A 333 -8.90 25.75 1.97
CA SER A 333 -8.82 27.21 1.81
C SER A 333 -10.01 27.76 1.03
N PRO A 334 -11.10 28.22 1.68
CA PRO A 334 -12.13 28.98 1.00
C PRO A 334 -11.58 30.37 0.68
N SER A 335 -11.18 30.60 -0.56
CA SER A 335 -10.82 31.93 -1.05
C SER A 335 -12.09 32.70 -1.45
N PRO A 336 -12.19 33.99 -1.11
CA PRO A 336 -13.42 34.77 -1.19
C PRO A 336 -13.78 35.19 -2.62
N GLU A 337 -15.08 35.44 -2.79
CA GLU A 337 -15.75 36.11 -3.89
C GLU A 337 -14.94 37.26 -4.50
N VAL A 338 -14.88 37.33 -5.85
CA VAL A 338 -14.73 38.62 -6.55
C VAL A 338 -15.58 38.63 -7.82
N GLU A 339 -16.68 39.36 -7.68
CA GLU A 339 -17.47 40.12 -8.65
C GLU A 339 -16.61 40.92 -9.64
N SER A 340 -16.93 40.85 -10.95
CA SER A 340 -16.96 41.93 -11.96
C SER A 340 -16.91 41.38 -13.39
#